data_AF-A0A847XLM6-F1
#
_entry.id   AF-A0A847XLM6-F1
#
_cell.length_a   1.000
_cell.length_b   1.000
_cell.length_c   1.000
_cell.angle_alpha   90.00
_cell.angle_beta   90.00
_cell.angle_gamma   90.00
#
_symmetry.space_group_name_H-M   'P 1'
#
loop_
_entity.id
_entity.type
_entity.pdbx_description
1 polymer ?
#
loop_
_entity_poly.entity_id
_entity_poly.type
_entity_poly.pdbx_seq_one_letter_code
_entity_poly.pdbx_strand_id
1 'polypeptide(L)' 'MLDQQPFYTFRCAKCSCHFANILEFNGLIKVEKKCPKCKALNIITVSNKEIDIQCKLTEDQVAPPPGYNDGDYWDNK' A
#
# COMPACT_ATOMS: atom_id res chain seq x y z
N MET A 1 2.69 -33.64 -16.14
CA MET A 1 2.98 -32.26 -16.57
C MET A 1 2.92 -31.45 -15.30
N LEU A 2 4.01 -30.80 -14.87
CA LEU A 2 4.00 -29.97 -13.68
C LEU A 2 3.13 -28.76 -13.98
N ASP A 3 1.91 -28.75 -13.43
CA ASP A 3 1.00 -27.61 -13.44
C ASP A 3 1.77 -26.38 -12.95
N GLN A 4 2.11 -25.48 -13.88
CA GLN A 4 2.63 -24.18 -13.52
C GLN A 4 1.53 -23.47 -12.76
N GLN A 5 1.62 -23.46 -11.42
CA GLN A 5 0.72 -22.68 -10.59
C GLN A 5 0.67 -21.25 -11.15
N PRO A 6 -0.52 -20.71 -11.46
CA PRO A 6 -0.62 -19.36 -11.97
C PRO A 6 -0.06 -18.41 -10.90
N PHE A 7 0.99 -17.69 -11.27
CA PHE A 7 1.53 -16.62 -10.43
C PHE A 7 0.96 -15.30 -10.93
N TYR A 8 0.40 -14.52 -10.02
CA TYR A 8 -0.07 -13.18 -10.32
C TYR A 8 1.03 -12.18 -10.00
N THR A 9 1.19 -11.15 -10.82
CA THR A 9 2.09 -10.04 -10.49
C THR A 9 1.28 -8.81 -10.13
N PHE A 10 1.53 -8.27 -8.95
CA PHE A 10 0.95 -7.00 -8.54
C PHE A 10 1.99 -5.89 -8.59
N ARG A 11 1.56 -4.71 -9.05
CA ARG A 11 2.34 -3.47 -8.96
C ARG A 11 1.70 -2.56 -7.94
N CYS A 12 2.52 -1.84 -7.19
CA CYS A 12 2.05 -0.85 -6.22
C CYS A 12 0.99 0.08 -6.86
N ALA A 13 -0.19 0.15 -6.25
CA ALA A 13 -1.33 0.89 -6.77
C ALA A 13 -1.08 2.41 -6.81
N LYS A 14 -0.22 2.93 -5.93
CA LYS A 14 0.12 4.36 -5.88
C LYS A 14 1.12 4.79 -6.96
N CYS A 15 2.19 4.02 -7.17
CA CYS A 15 3.35 4.50 -7.97
C CYS A 15 3.81 3.54 -9.07
N SER A 16 3.26 2.33 -9.14
CA SER A 16 3.60 1.29 -10.13
C SER A 16 5.07 0.84 -10.17
N CYS A 17 5.94 1.37 -9.29
CA CYS A 17 7.39 1.17 -9.33
C CYS A 17 7.87 -0.09 -8.59
N HIS A 18 7.00 -0.73 -7.82
CA HIS A 18 7.34 -1.96 -7.09
C HIS A 18 6.44 -3.08 -7.55
N PHE A 19 7.03 -4.23 -7.87
CA PHE A 19 6.33 -5.45 -8.24
C PHE A 19 6.47 -6.50 -7.14
N ALA A 20 5.41 -7.27 -6.91
CA ALA A 20 5.43 -8.45 -6.06
C ALA A 20 4.74 -9.59 -6.80
N ASN A 21 5.39 -10.75 -6.85
CA ASN A 21 4.75 -11.98 -7.29
C ASN A 21 3.88 -12.52 -6.16
N ILE A 22 2.72 -13.02 -6.52
CA ILE A 22 1.71 -13.48 -5.61
C ILE A 22 1.32 -14.90 -6.01
N LEU A 23 1.43 -15.80 -5.06
CA LEU A 23 1.03 -17.19 -5.20
C LEU A 23 -0.39 -17.33 -4.67
N GLU A 24 -1.20 -18.05 -5.41
CA GLU A 24 -2.53 -18.47 -4.98
C GLU A 24 -2.42 -19.62 -3.98
N PHE A 25 -3.07 -19.49 -2.83
CA PHE A 25 -3.11 -20.54 -1.82
C PHE A 25 -4.57 -20.90 -1.51
N ASN A 26 -4.98 -22.13 -1.83
CA ASN A 26 -6.34 -22.62 -1.59
C ASN A 26 -7.46 -21.72 -2.16
N GLY A 27 -7.27 -21.15 -3.36
CA GLY A 27 -8.28 -20.29 -4.00
C GLY A 27 -8.40 -18.88 -3.41
N LEU A 28 -7.48 -18.49 -2.52
CA LEU A 28 -7.52 -17.20 -1.84
C LEU A 28 -6.12 -16.60 -1.82
N ILE A 29 -6.05 -15.33 -2.18
CA ILE A 29 -4.82 -14.55 -2.11
C ILE A 29 -5.07 -13.42 -1.13
N LYS A 30 -4.24 -13.31 -0.10
CA LYS A 30 -4.15 -12.10 0.71
C LYS A 30 -2.69 -11.69 0.85
N VAL A 31 -2.34 -10.53 0.32
CA VAL A 31 -0.99 -10.00 0.35
C VAL A 31 -1.00 -8.61 0.94
N GLU A 32 -0.12 -8.40 1.90
CA GLU A 32 0.14 -7.10 2.50
C GLU A 32 1.61 -6.74 2.33
N LYS A 33 1.88 -5.68 1.55
CA LYS A 33 3.25 -5.24 1.23
C LYS A 33 3.36 -3.72 1.20
N LYS A 34 4.35 -3.20 1.92
CA LYS A 34 4.75 -1.79 1.86
C LYS A 34 5.60 -1.54 0.62
N CYS A 35 5.25 -0.52 -0.16
CA CYS A 35 6.06 -0.12 -1.31
C CYS A 35 7.38 0.51 -0.84
N PRO A 36 8.55 0.03 -1.30
CA PRO A 36 9.84 0.60 -0.89
C PRO A 36 10.03 2.04 -1.39
N LYS A 37 9.41 2.40 -2.53
CA LYS A 37 9.52 3.74 -3.14
C LYS A 37 8.61 4.77 -2.47
N CYS A 38 7.29 4.57 -2.56
CA CYS A 38 6.31 5.55 -2.12
C CYS A 38 5.79 5.34 -0.69
N LYS A 39 6.31 4.31 0.00
CA LYS A 39 5.97 3.90 1.37
C LYS A 39 4.50 3.54 1.61
N ALA A 40 3.65 3.56 0.59
CA ALA A 40 2.26 3.14 0.70
C ALA A 40 2.14 1.65 1.05
N LEU A 41 1.23 1.33 1.96
CA LEU A 41 0.85 -0.03 2.29
C LEU A 41 -0.18 -0.52 1.27
N ASN A 42 0.16 -1.57 0.53
CA ASN A 42 -0.72 -2.19 -0.45
C ASN A 42 -1.26 -3.49 0.15
N ILE A 43 -2.58 -3.63 0.20
CA ILE A 43 -3.29 -4.82 0.68
C ILE A 43 -4.11 -5.32 -0.49
N ILE A 44 -3.90 -6.56 -0.89
CA ILE A 44 -4.58 -7.18 -2.03
C ILE A 44 -5.27 -8.42 -1.52
N THR A 45 -6.56 -8.52 -1.78
CA THR A 45 -7.35 -9.70 -1.48
C THR A 45 -7.99 -10.19 -2.78
N VAL A 46 -7.62 -11.38 -3.24
CA VAL A 46 -8.31 -12.04 -4.36
C VAL A 46 -9.13 -13.18 -3.78
N SER A 47 -10.43 -13.14 -4.08
CA SER A 47 -11.35 -14.24 -3.86
C SER A 47 -11.83 -14.78 -5.21
N ASN A 48 -12.60 -15.87 -5.19
CA ASN A 48 -13.18 -16.45 -6.41
C ASN A 48 -14.13 -15.51 -7.19
N LYS A 49 -14.61 -14.41 -6.59
CA LYS A 49 -15.63 -13.53 -7.20
C LYS A 49 -15.20 -12.08 -7.34
N GLU A 50 -14.19 -11.65 -6.58
CA GLU A 50 -13.79 -10.26 -6.52
C GLU A 50 -12.29 -10.11 -6.23
N ILE A 51 -11.75 -8.99 -6.69
CA ILE A 51 -10.40 -8.53 -6.41
C ILE A 51 -10.53 -7.21 -5.65
N ASP A 52 -10.13 -7.20 -4.38
CA ASP A 52 -10.05 -6.00 -3.55
C ASP A 52 -8.60 -5.53 -3.46
N ILE A 53 -8.35 -4.25 -3.77
CA ILE A 53 -7.03 -3.62 -3.71
C ILE A 53 -7.14 -2.35 -2.88
N GLN A 54 -6.53 -2.36 -1.71
CA GLN A 54 -6.44 -1.20 -0.83
C GLN A 54 -5.02 -0.65 -0.84
N CYS A 55 -4.91 0.67 -0.94
CA CYS A 55 -3.64 1.39 -0.87
C CYS A 55 -3.72 2.47 0.19
N LYS A 56 -3.08 2.24 1.33
CA LYS A 56 -3.06 3.18 2.46
C LYS A 56 -1.76 3.97 2.44
N LEU A 57 -1.87 5.29 2.49
CA LEU A 57 -0.75 6.15 2.81
C LEU A 57 -0.49 6.01 4.29
N THR A 58 0.71 5.59 4.68
CA THR A 58 1.17 5.91 6.03
C THR A 58 1.34 7.41 6.03
N GLU A 59 0.48 8.14 6.73
CA GLU A 59 0.74 9.53 7.08
C GLU A 59 2.16 9.54 7.67
N ASP A 60 3.06 10.28 7.04
CA ASP A 60 4.25 10.70 7.76
C ASP A 60 3.68 11.43 8.97
N GLN A 61 3.88 10.87 10.16
CA GLN A 61 3.75 11.64 11.39
C GLN A 61 4.84 12.70 11.31
N VAL A 62 4.59 13.75 10.54
CA VAL A 62 5.21 15.04 10.76
C VAL A 62 4.56 15.50 12.06
N ALA A 63 5.09 14.98 13.17
CA ALA A 63 4.87 15.62 14.45
C ALA A 63 5.20 17.09 14.21
N PRO A 64 4.30 18.03 14.54
CA PRO A 64 4.65 19.43 14.46
C PRO A 64 5.97 19.61 15.21
N PRO A 65 6.94 20.36 14.64
CA PRO A 65 8.21 20.57 15.32
C PRO A 65 7.93 21.05 16.74
N PRO A 66 8.67 20.56 17.75
CA PRO A 66 8.46 20.96 19.13
C PRO A 66 8.58 22.49 19.22
N GLY A 67 7.47 23.17 19.50
CA GLY A 67 7.37 24.63 19.50
C GLY A 67 6.37 25.25 18.52
N TYR A 68 5.60 24.48 17.74
CA TYR A 68 4.51 25.03 16.92
C TYR A 68 3.38 25.59 17.81
N ASN A 69 3.27 26.92 17.88
CA ASN A 69 2.15 27.63 18.49
C ASN A 69 1.19 28.08 17.37
N ASP A 70 -0.07 27.65 17.43
CA ASP A 70 -1.11 28.02 16.46
C ASP A 70 -1.42 29.53 16.45
N GLY A 71 -0.93 30.28 17.44
CA GLY A 71 -1.17 31.72 17.61
C GLY A 71 -0.38 32.62 16.67
N ASP A 72 0.72 32.16 16.08
CA ASP A 72 1.63 33.04 15.30
C ASP A 72 1.14 33.31 13.87
N TYR A 73 0.11 32.61 13.39
CA TYR A 73 -0.37 32.71 12.01
C TYR A 73 -1.35 33.88 11.77
N TRP A 74 -2.05 34.34 12.80
CA TRP A 74 -3.08 35.39 12.65
C TRP A 74 -2.61 36.81 12.99
N ASP A 75 -1.44 36.98 13.61
CA ASP A 75 -0.92 38.28 14.06
C ASP A 75 -0.07 39.03 13.00
N ASN A 76 0.06 38.49 11.78
CA ASN A 76 0.82 39.09 10.68
C ASN A 76 -0.07 39.51 9.48
N LYS A 77 -1.27 40.03 9.74
CA LYS A 77 -2.08 40.72 8.72
C LYS A 77 -2.41 42.15 9.09
#